data_AF-A0A2V7WJQ4-F1
#
_entry.id   AF-A0A2V7WJQ4-F1
#
_cell.length_a   1.000
_cell.length_b   1.000
_cell.length_c   1.000
_cell.angle_alpha   90.00
_cell.angle_beta   90.00
_cell.angle_gamma   90.00
#
_symmetry.space_group_name_H-M   'P 1'
#
loop_
_entity.id
_entity.type
_entity.pdbx_description
1 polymer ?
#
loop_
_entity_poly.entity_id
_entity_poly.type
_entity_poly.pdbx_seq_one_letter_code
_entity_poly.pdbx_strand_id
1 'polypeptide(L)'
;MSRGFVAALIGVGITIFSWYGPWSWPAWPALAIISLSHFDLNELPYAARAAFMVILIVVNVGAWATFAWVIMRVLVYRPRHDRHVR
;
A
#
# COMPACT_ATOMS: atom_id res chain seq x y z
N MET A 1 10.93 -5.76 -16.05
CA MET A 1 10.36 -5.83 -14.67
C MET A 1 8.95 -6.41 -14.73
N SER A 2 8.54 -7.21 -13.75
CA SER A 2 7.17 -7.76 -13.70
C SER A 2 6.17 -6.68 -13.25
N ARG A 3 4.90 -6.78 -13.68
CA ARG A 3 3.84 -5.84 -13.26
C ARG A 3 3.62 -5.85 -11.75
N GLY A 4 3.75 -7.03 -11.12
CA GLY A 4 3.68 -7.16 -9.66
C GLY A 4 4.83 -6.46 -8.95
N PHE A 5 6.04 -6.55 -9.50
CA PHE A 5 7.19 -5.83 -8.97
C PHE A 5 7.01 -4.30 -9.06
N VAL A 6 6.50 -3.80 -10.18
CA VAL A 6 6.18 -2.37 -10.34
C VAL A 6 5.11 -1.92 -9.35
N ALA A 7 4.06 -2.73 -9.15
CA ALA A 7 3.02 -2.44 -8.16
C ALA A 7 3.59 -2.36 -6.73
N ALA A 8 4.48 -3.29 -6.37
CA ALA A 8 5.17 -3.26 -5.08
C ALA A 8 6.03 -2.01 -4.91
N LEU A 9 6.78 -1.58 -5.93
CA LEU A 9 7.56 -0.34 -5.89
C LEU A 9 6.68 0.90 -5.70
N ILE A 10 5.52 0.96 -6.37
CA ILE A 10 4.55 2.05 -6.18
C ILE A 10 4.05 2.04 -4.72
N GLY A 11 3.71 0.87 -4.18
CA GLY A 11 3.27 0.75 -2.79
C GLY A 11 4.34 1.19 -1.77
N VAL A 12 5.60 0.82 -2.00
CA VAL A 12 6.75 1.28 -1.20
C VAL A 12 6.91 2.80 -1.29
N GLY A 13 6.89 3.36 -2.51
CA GLY A 13 7.01 4.79 -2.72
C GLY A 13 5.94 5.58 -1.96
N ILE A 14 4.66 5.21 -2.13
CA ILE A 14 3.54 5.87 -1.45
C ILE A 14 3.69 5.75 0.07
N THR A 15 4.07 4.58 0.57
CA THR A 15 4.23 4.34 2.01
C THR A 15 5.34 5.22 2.60
N ILE A 16 6.48 5.38 1.92
CA ILE A 16 7.56 6.26 2.40
C ILE A 16 7.08 7.71 2.49
N PHE A 17 6.40 8.21 1.45
CA PHE A 17 5.89 9.59 1.43
C PHE A 17 4.73 9.81 2.40
N SER A 18 4.00 8.77 2.81
CA SER A 18 2.88 8.88 3.74
C SER A 18 3.28 9.32 5.15
N TRP A 19 4.57 9.28 5.49
CA TRP A 19 5.09 9.78 6.76
C TRP A 19 5.49 11.26 6.71
N TYR A 20 5.44 11.88 5.52
CA TYR A 20 5.64 13.31 5.37
C TYR A 20 4.33 14.05 5.71
N GLY A 21 4.35 14.89 6.73
CA GLY A 21 3.13 15.52 7.31
C GLY A 21 2.13 16.10 6.27
N PRO A 22 2.58 16.91 5.30
CA PRO A 22 1.72 17.44 4.24
C PRO A 22 1.09 16.40 3.30
N TRP A 23 1.63 15.18 3.26
CA TRP A 23 1.17 14.06 2.43
C TRP A 23 0.82 12.84 3.30
N SER A 24 0.29 13.07 4.50
CA SER A 24 -0.01 11.98 5.45
C SER A 24 -1.27 11.19 5.16
N TRP A 25 -2.14 11.69 4.28
CA TRP A 25 -3.40 11.04 3.91
C TRP A 25 -3.28 9.57 3.42
N PRO A 26 -2.20 9.11 2.75
CA PRO A 26 -2.07 7.72 2.36
C PRO A 26 -1.68 6.77 3.50
N ALA A 27 -1.44 7.26 4.72
CA ALA A 27 -1.11 6.44 5.88
C ALA A 27 -2.33 5.71 6.46
N TRP A 28 -3.55 5.99 5.97
CA TRP A 28 -4.80 5.46 6.52
C TRP A 28 -4.85 3.92 6.69
N PRO A 29 -4.26 3.06 5.82
CA PRO A 29 -4.28 1.61 6.05
C PRO A 29 -3.52 1.22 7.32
N ALA A 30 -2.38 1.86 7.58
CA ALA A 30 -1.63 1.66 8.82
C ALA A 30 -2.40 2.21 10.03
N LEU A 31 -3.00 3.41 9.90
CA LEU A 31 -3.79 4.02 10.96
C LEU A 31 -5.02 3.17 11.33
N ALA A 32 -5.64 2.52 10.35
CA ALA A 32 -6.74 1.59 10.59
C ALA A 32 -6.29 0.40 11.47
N ILE A 33 -5.12 -0.18 11.19
CA ILE A 33 -4.58 -1.26 12.04
C ILE A 33 -4.28 -0.79 13.46
N ILE A 34 -3.75 0.43 13.62
CA ILE A 34 -3.56 1.03 14.96
C ILE A 34 -4.91 1.18 15.67
N SER A 35 -5.95 1.66 14.98
CA SER A 35 -7.27 1.82 15.59
C SER A 35 -7.92 0.50 16.02
N LEU A 36 -7.61 -0.59 15.31
CA LEU A 36 -8.13 -1.94 15.58
C LEU A 36 -7.32 -2.70 16.63
N SER A 37 -6.06 -2.35 16.85
CA SER A 37 -5.18 -3.08 17.76
C SER A 37 -5.46 -2.78 19.23
N HIS A 38 -6.03 -1.61 19.54
CA HIS A 38 -6.30 -1.13 20.89
C HIS A 38 -5.08 -1.14 21.85
N PHE A 39 -3.86 -1.29 21.32
CA PHE A 39 -2.64 -1.31 22.12
C PHE A 39 -2.07 0.10 22.30
N ASP A 40 -1.59 0.40 23.52
CA ASP A 40 -0.70 1.53 23.70
C ASP A 40 0.72 1.14 23.25
N LEU A 41 1.15 1.73 22.13
CA LEU A 41 2.47 1.48 21.54
C LEU A 41 3.63 1.89 22.45
N ASN A 42 3.37 2.71 23.48
CA ASN A 42 4.38 3.15 24.43
C ASN A 42 4.63 2.12 25.53
N GLU A 43 3.66 1.25 25.81
CA GLU A 43 3.77 0.21 26.84
C GLU A 43 4.45 -1.07 26.33
N LEU A 44 4.57 -1.19 25.00
CA LEU A 44 5.19 -2.35 24.36
C LEU A 44 6.73 -2.34 24.54
N PRO A 45 7.34 -3.51 24.86
CA PRO A 45 8.79 -3.66 24.82
C PRO A 45 9.35 -3.25 23.46
N TYR A 46 10.57 -2.71 23.44
CA TYR A 46 11.20 -2.17 22.23
C TYR A 46 11.10 -3.10 21.01
N ALA A 47 11.39 -4.39 21.19
CA ALA A 47 11.32 -5.39 20.13
C ALA A 47 9.90 -5.54 19.56
N ALA A 48 8.88 -5.52 20.42
CA ALA A 48 7.49 -5.65 20.02
C ALA A 48 7.01 -4.38 19.29
N ARG A 49 7.41 -3.20 19.77
CA ARG A 49 7.12 -1.92 19.10
C ARG A 49 7.75 -1.86 17.70
N ALA A 50 9.00 -2.30 17.56
CA ALA A 50 9.67 -2.37 16.27
C ALA A 50 8.97 -3.34 15.31
N ALA A 51 8.62 -4.54 15.77
CA ALA A 51 7.87 -5.52 14.99
C ALA A 51 6.51 -4.96 14.53
N PHE A 52 5.80 -4.26 15.41
CA PHE A 52 4.54 -3.61 15.08
C PHE A 52 4.69 -2.53 13.99
N MET A 53 5.74 -1.70 14.08
CA MET A 53 6.04 -0.72 13.02
C MET A 53 6.31 -1.37 11.67
N VAL A 54 7.02 -2.50 11.64
CA VAL A 54 7.24 -3.28 10.40
C VAL A 54 5.91 -3.79 9.84
N ILE A 55 5.02 -4.29 10.68
CA ILE A 55 3.67 -4.73 10.26
C ILE A 55 2.90 -3.57 9.64
N LEU A 56 2.92 -2.38 10.25
CA LEU A 56 2.25 -1.19 9.71
C LEU A 56 2.78 -0.81 8.32
N ILE A 57 4.10 -0.88 8.11
CA ILE A 57 4.72 -0.64 6.79
C ILE A 57 4.23 -1.68 5.79
N VAL A 58 4.26 -2.97 6.14
CA VAL A 58 3.84 -4.06 5.24
C VAL A 58 2.37 -3.89 4.84
N VAL A 59 1.50 -3.55 5.80
CA VAL A 59 0.08 -3.32 5.53
C VAL A 59 -0.10 -2.15 4.56
N ASN A 60 0.59 -1.03 4.79
CA ASN A 60 0.46 0.15 3.95
C ASN A 60 0.99 -0.12 2.53
N VAL A 61 2.16 -0.75 2.41
CA VAL A 61 2.72 -1.16 1.11
C VAL A 61 1.78 -2.12 0.40
N GLY A 62 1.25 -3.12 1.10
CA GLY A 62 0.33 -4.12 0.56
C GLY A 62 -0.95 -3.48 0.02
N ALA A 63 -1.55 -2.55 0.76
CA ALA A 63 -2.74 -1.82 0.33
C ALA A 63 -2.50 -1.04 -0.98
N TRP A 64 -1.43 -0.24 -1.03
CA TRP A 64 -1.12 0.59 -2.19
C TRP A 64 -0.58 -0.20 -3.39
N ALA A 65 0.16 -1.29 -3.15
CA ALA A 65 0.57 -2.20 -4.21
C ALA A 65 -0.64 -2.91 -4.83
N THR A 66 -1.59 -3.35 -4.00
CA THR A 66 -2.84 -3.98 -4.47
C THR A 66 -3.66 -2.98 -5.28
N PHE A 67 -3.81 -1.75 -4.78
CA PHE A 67 -4.48 -0.67 -5.49
C PHE A 67 -3.84 -0.38 -6.86
N ALA A 68 -2.51 -0.22 -6.91
CA ALA A 68 -1.77 0.00 -8.14
C ALA A 68 -1.93 -1.16 -9.14
N TRP A 69 -1.91 -2.40 -8.64
CA TRP A 69 -2.12 -3.59 -9.46
C TRP A 69 -3.54 -3.65 -10.05
N VAL A 70 -4.56 -3.33 -9.26
CA VAL A 70 -5.96 -3.25 -9.73
C VAL A 70 -6.09 -2.19 -10.82
N ILE A 71 -5.54 -0.98 -10.59
CA ILE A 71 -5.54 0.09 -11.58
C ILE A 71 -4.86 -0.36 -12.88
N MET A 72 -3.67 -0.95 -12.78
CA MET A 72 -2.96 -1.45 -13.96
C MET A 72 -3.76 -2.53 -14.69
N ARG A 73 -4.47 -3.40 -13.99
CA ARG A 73 -5.35 -4.38 -14.64
C ARG A 73 -6.53 -3.71 -15.33
N VAL A 74 -7.23 -2.80 -14.67
CA VAL A 74 -8.47 -2.19 -15.18
C VAL A 74 -8.19 -1.20 -16.32
N LEU A 75 -7.18 -0.35 -16.20
CA LEU A 75 -6.90 0.71 -17.18
C LEU A 75 -6.11 0.21 -18.41
N VAL A 76 -5.30 -0.84 -18.25
CA VAL A 76 -4.48 -1.38 -19.36
C VAL A 76 -5.23 -2.46 -20.14
N TYR A 77 -6.20 -3.16 -19.55
CA TYR A 77 -7.17 -3.97 -20.29
C TYR A 77 -8.31 -3.10 -20.84
N ARG A 78 -8.03 -2.28 -21.84
CA ARG A 78 -9.05 -2.03 -22.87
C ARG A 78 -8.98 -3.21 -23.86
N PRO A 79 -9.99 -4.09 -23.94
CA PRO A 79 -10.02 -5.09 -24.99
C PRO A 79 -10.00 -4.35 -26.32
N ARG A 80 -9.02 -4.70 -27.15
CA ARG A 80 -8.84 -4.15 -28.49
C ARG A 80 -9.94 -4.74 -29.38
N HIS A 81 -11.20 -4.31 -29.19
CA HIS A 81 -12.37 -4.92 -29.79
C HIS A 81 -12.80 -4.29 -31.12
N ASP A 82 -11.91 -3.58 -31.83
CA ASP A 82 -12.29 -2.81 -33.04
C ASP A 82 -11.34 -3.03 -34.22
N ARG A 83 -11.02 -4.27 -34.62
CA ARG A 83 -10.23 -4.42 -35.86
C ARG A 83 -10.47 -5.65 -36.74
N HIS A 84 -11.66 -6.25 -36.73
CA HIS A 84 -12.04 -7.23 -37.76
C HIS A 84 -13.53 -7.10 -38.13
N VAL A 85 -13.92 -5.97 -38.72
CA VAL A 85 -15.11 -5.87 -39.56
C VAL A 85 -14.71 -5.05 -40.79
N ARG A 86 -14.24 -5.76 -41.83
CA ARG A 86 -14.29 -5.41 -43.25
C ARG A 86 -13.67 -6.55 -44.05
#